data_AF-A0A4S0SAF5-F1
#
_entry.id   AF-A0A4S0SAF5-F1
#
_cell.length_a   1.000
_cell.length_b   1.000
_cell.length_c   1.000
_cell.angle_alpha   90.00
_cell.angle_beta   90.00
_cell.angle_gamma   90.00
#
_symmetry.space_group_name_H-M   'P 1'
#
loop_
_entity.id
_entity.type
_entity.pdbx_description
1 polymer ?
#
loop_
_entity_poly.entity_id
_entity_poly.type
_entity_poly.pdbx_seq_one_letter_code
_entity_poly.pdbx_strand_id
1 'polypeptide(L)' 'MRGRSWIKALRQDEARRVRARIAELEQNLTAASAQTRQLRQDAGHELRNAKFRLDRLEECIAAMR' A
#
# COMPACT_ATOMS: atom_id res chain seq x y z
N MET A 1 24.00 -2.13 -16.84
CA MET A 1 24.04 -1.52 -15.50
C MET A 1 22.67 -0.91 -15.18
N ARG A 2 22.04 -1.27 -14.06
CA ARG A 2 20.80 -0.62 -13.60
C ARG A 2 21.17 0.62 -12.78
N GLY A 3 20.85 1.81 -13.29
CA GLY A 3 21.19 3.10 -12.65
C GLY A 3 20.19 3.54 -11.57
N ARG A 4 20.40 4.71 -10.97
CA ARG A 4 19.49 5.28 -9.94
C ARG A 4 18.05 5.44 -10.45
N SER A 5 17.89 5.71 -11.75
CA SER A 5 16.59 5.76 -12.43
C SER A 5 15.81 4.44 -12.35
N TRP A 6 16.51 3.30 -12.41
CA TRP A 6 15.89 1.97 -12.26
C TRP A 6 15.33 1.76 -10.84
N ILE A 7 16.09 2.14 -9.82
CA ILE A 7 15.66 1.99 -8.42
C ILE A 7 14.44 2.87 -8.14
N LYS A 8 14.43 4.10 -8.66
CA LYS A 8 13.29 5.01 -8.55
C LYS A 8 12.03 4.45 -9.23
N ALA A 9 12.17 3.94 -10.45
CA ALA A 9 11.05 3.31 -11.17
C ALA A 9 10.49 2.09 -10.40
N LEU A 10 11.36 1.24 -9.84
CA LEU A 10 10.95 0.10 -9.03
C LEU A 10 10.16 0.52 -7.78
N ARG A 11 10.58 1.59 -7.09
CA ARG A 11 9.86 2.11 -5.92
C ARG A 11 8.52 2.73 -6.31
N GLN A 12 8.46 3.42 -7.45
CA GLN A 12 7.20 3.94 -7.98
C GLN A 12 6.21 2.81 -8.32
N ASP A 13 6.69 1.71 -8.92
CA ASP A 13 5.89 0.51 -9.16
C ASP A 13 5.37 -0.12 -7.87
N GLU A 14 6.24 -0.19 -6.85
CA GLU A 14 5.86 -0.65 -5.52
C GLU A 14 4.76 0.23 -4.91
N ALA A 15 4.93 1.56 -4.93
CA ALA A 15 3.93 2.50 -4.43
C ALA A 15 2.59 2.36 -5.18
N ARG A 16 2.61 2.16 -6.50
CA ARG A 16 1.39 1.90 -7.30
C ARG A 16 0.66 0.64 -6.83
N ARG A 17 1.39 -0.46 -6.59
CA ARG A 17 0.81 -1.71 -6.08
C ARG A 17 0.23 -1.55 -4.68
N VAL A 18 0.93 -0.84 -3.80
CA VAL A 18 0.44 -0.59 -2.43
C VAL A 18 -0.84 0.27 -2.46
N ARG A 19 -0.91 1.30 -3.31
CA ARG A 19 -2.15 2.09 -3.50
C ARG A 19 -3.31 1.24 -3.99
N ALA A 20 -3.09 0.36 -4.96
CA ALA A 20 -4.12 -0.57 -5.43
C ALA A 20 -4.61 -1.49 -4.30
N ARG A 21 -3.70 -2.02 -3.47
CA ARG A 21 -4.06 -2.85 -2.32
C ARG A 21 -4.84 -2.07 -1.25
N ILE A 22 -4.48 -0.82 -0.99
CA ILE A 22 -5.23 0.06 -0.08
C ILE A 22 -6.67 0.23 -0.58
N ALA A 23 -6.86 0.55 -1.86
CA ALA A 23 -8.19 0.71 -2.45
C ALA A 23 -9.04 -0.57 -2.35
N GLU A 24 -8.42 -1.74 -2.60
CA GLU A 24 -9.07 -3.03 -2.45
C GLU A 24 -9.48 -3.30 -0.98
N LEU A 25 -8.59 -3.03 -0.02
CA LEU A 25 -8.88 -3.21 1.40
C LEU A 25 -9.98 -2.26 1.89
N GLU A 26 -9.96 -1.00 1.43
CA GLU A 26 -11.01 -0.03 1.74
C GLU A 26 -12.36 -0.47 1.15
N GLN A 27 -12.38 -0.90 -0.11
CA GLN A 27 -13.59 -1.42 -0.75
C GLN A 27 -14.12 -2.67 -0.02
N ASN A 28 -13.23 -3.60 0.34
CA ASN A 28 -13.59 -4.80 1.08
C ASN A 28 -14.19 -4.46 2.43
N LEU A 29 -13.62 -3.50 3.18
CA LEU A 29 -14.15 -3.06 4.47
C LEU A 29 -15.52 -2.37 4.37
N THR A 30 -15.80 -1.70 3.24
CA THR A 30 -17.12 -1.12 2.94
C THR A 30 -18.13 -2.19 2.51
N ALA A 31 -17.72 -3.14 1.68
CA ALA A 31 -18.56 -4.24 1.19
C ALA A 31 -18.80 -5.34 2.25
N ALA A 32 -18.02 -5.34 3.33
CA ALA A 32 -18.00 -6.31 4.42
C ALA A 32 -19.25 -6.31 5.34
N SER A 33 -20.45 -5.98 4.86
CA SER A 33 -21.66 -6.04 5.70
C SER A 33 -21.95 -7.45 6.25
N ALA A 34 -21.35 -8.50 5.67
CA ALA A 34 -21.47 -9.90 6.05
C ALA A 34 -20.17 -10.57 6.57
N GLN A 35 -19.06 -9.84 6.75
CA GLN A 35 -17.79 -10.45 7.20
C GLN A 35 -17.74 -10.56 8.73
N THR A 36 -17.08 -11.62 9.22
CA THR A 36 -16.88 -11.82 10.66
C THR A 36 -16.05 -10.67 11.26
N ARG A 37 -16.28 -10.39 12.55
CA ARG A 37 -15.53 -9.34 13.29
C ARG A 37 -14.02 -9.49 13.14
N GLN A 38 -13.51 -10.72 13.14
CA GLN A 38 -12.10 -11.03 13.00
C GLN A 38 -11.57 -10.61 11.62
N LEU A 39 -12.25 -10.99 10.53
CA LEU A 39 -11.85 -10.60 9.17
C LEU A 39 -11.81 -9.08 9.00
N ARG A 40 -12.75 -8.37 9.62
CA ARG A 40 -12.77 -6.90 9.60
C ARG A 40 -11.58 -6.29 10.37
N GLN A 41 -11.22 -6.88 11.50
CA GLN A 41 -10.05 -6.45 12.30
C GLN A 41 -8.75 -6.72 11.55
N ASP A 42 -8.62 -7.90 10.94
CA ASP A 42 -7.45 -8.29 10.14
C ASP A 42 -7.30 -7.39 8.92
N ALA A 43 -8.38 -7.13 8.17
CA ALA A 43 -8.38 -6.21 7.04
C ALA A 43 -8.08 -4.77 7.46
N GLY A 44 -8.56 -4.33 8.63
CA GLY A 44 -8.23 -3.02 9.20
C GLY A 44 -6.75 -2.91 9.60
N HIS A 45 -6.18 -3.96 10.19
CA HIS A 45 -4.77 -4.02 10.52
C HIS A 45 -3.90 -4.00 9.25
N GLU A 46 -4.27 -4.79 8.25
CA GLU A 46 -3.60 -4.81 6.95
C GLU A 46 -3.66 -3.44 6.26
N LEU A 47 -4.82 -2.77 6.29
CA LEU A 47 -4.99 -1.43 5.73
C LEU A 47 -4.06 -0.42 6.39
N ARG A 48 -3.98 -0.44 7.73
CA ARG A 48 -3.07 0.45 8.47
C ARG A 48 -1.61 0.22 8.08
N ASN A 49 -1.19 -1.03 7.98
CA ASN A 49 0.17 -1.37 7.59
C ASN A 49 0.47 -0.98 6.14
N ALA A 50 -0.49 -1.17 5.23
CA ALA A 50 -0.36 -0.78 3.84
C ALA A 50 -0.22 0.74 3.68
N LYS A 51 -1.02 1.53 4.42
CA LYS A 51 -0.92 3.00 4.46
C LYS A 51 0.44 3.46 4.98
N PHE A 52 0.88 2.92 6.12
CA PHE A 52 2.20 3.24 6.66
C PHE A 52 3.34 2.89 5.69
N ARG A 53 3.27 1.73 5.03
CA ARG A 53 4.25 1.34 4.01
C ARG A 53 4.25 2.28 2.81
N LEU A 54 3.07 2.76 2.38
CA LEU A 54 2.96 3.73 1.30
C LEU A 54 3.65 5.03 1.67
N ASP A 55 3.40 5.57 2.86
CA ASP A 55 4.03 6.81 3.34
C ASP A 55 5.56 6.69 3.30
N ARG A 56 6.11 5.57 3.81
CA ARG A 56 7.55 5.30 3.76
C ARG A 56 8.10 5.18 2.35
N LEU A 57 7.35 4.58 1.42
CA LEU A 57 7.76 4.48 0.02
C LEU A 57 7.75 5.85 -0.65
N GLU A 58 6.76 6.68 -0.38
CA GLU A 58 6.66 8.04 -0.92
C GLU A 58 7.77 8.94 -0.38
N GLU A 59 8.07 8.88 0.92
CA GLU A 59 9.25 9.51 1.54
C GLU A 59 10.55 9.08 0.83
N CYS A 60 10.71 7.77 0.62
CA CYS A 60 11.90 7.21 -0.02
C CYS A 60 12.04 7.69 -1.48
N ILE A 61 10.95 7.67 -2.26
CA ILE A 61 10.94 8.16 -3.65
C ILE A 61 11.26 9.67 -3.70
N ALA A 62 10.71 10.45 -2.77
CA ALA A 62 10.96 11.89 -2.68
C ALA A 62 12.44 12.22 -2.36
N ALA A 63 13.10 11.36 -1.58
CA ALA A 63 14.51 11.48 -1.25
C ALA A 63 15.45 11.11 -2.43
N MET A 64 14.99 10.33 -3.41
CA MET A 64 15.77 9.91 -4.59
C MET A 64 15.81 10.99 -5.69
N ARG A 65 16.18 12.23 -5.35
CA ARG A 65 16.38 13.31 -6.33
C ARG A 65 17.47 12.96 -7.35
#